data_AF-A0A7Y2MLC7-F1
#
_entry.id   AF-A0A7Y2MLC7-F1
#
_cell.length_a   1.000
_cell.length_b   1.000
_cell.length_c   1.000
_cell.angle_alpha   90.00
_cell.angle_beta   90.00
_cell.angle_gamma   90.00
#
_symmetry.space_group_name_H-M   'P 1'
#
loop_
_entity.id
_entity.type
_entity.pdbx_description
1 polymer ?
#
loop_
_entity_poly.entity_id
_entity_poly.type
_entity_poly.pdbx_seq_one_letter_code
_entity_poly.pdbx_strand_id
1 'polypeptide(L)'
;MKNVMLGLCLLGLTSLAFAQTTPQNGNDADTDEVKLEGVTVSPLNLSYLNKVQDPHTPEEVVQLENTAARYDIKRSEIFDGSFEAYEVIFEQTDGGIVATYDREGKITSSLERFKNVALPVHIREMVYKKYPGWTITKDAYIVSYYEDLEEVQKIYKLQLKNGKQRKVLKCDSEGNML
;
A
#
# COMPACT_ATOMS: atom_id res chain seq x y z
N MET A 1 -29.55 63.30 -1.20
CA MET A 1 -29.21 61.87 -1.40
C MET A 1 -27.84 61.64 -2.02
N LYS A 2 -27.36 62.48 -2.96
CA LYS A 2 -26.03 62.32 -3.60
C LYS A 2 -24.84 62.40 -2.62
N ASN A 3 -24.95 63.25 -1.59
CA ASN A 3 -23.87 63.45 -0.60
C ASN A 3 -23.86 62.40 0.53
N VAL A 4 -24.94 61.61 0.67
CA VAL A 4 -25.03 60.54 1.69
C VAL A 4 -24.35 59.27 1.18
N MET A 5 -24.46 58.98 -0.12
CA MET A 5 -23.75 57.83 -0.71
C MET A 5 -22.23 57.98 -0.67
N LEU A 6 -21.69 59.19 -0.84
CA LEU A 6 -20.24 59.42 -0.81
C LEU A 6 -19.66 59.17 0.60
N GLY A 7 -20.41 59.52 1.65
CA GLY A 7 -20.01 59.25 3.03
C GLY A 7 -20.04 57.75 3.40
N LEU A 8 -20.98 56.99 2.85
CA LEU A 8 -21.08 55.55 3.09
C LEU A 8 -19.92 54.77 2.45
N CYS A 9 -19.44 55.19 1.27
CA CYS A 9 -18.27 54.58 0.62
C CYS A 9 -16.96 54.81 1.39
N LEU A 10 -16.80 55.96 2.08
CA LEU A 10 -15.58 56.27 2.83
C LEU A 10 -15.46 55.48 4.14
N LEU A 11 -16.58 55.09 4.76
CA LEU A 11 -16.59 54.26 5.98
C LEU A 11 -16.23 52.79 5.72
N GLY A 12 -16.37 52.30 4.47
CA GLY A 12 -16.02 50.93 4.10
C GLY A 12 -14.52 50.70 3.82
N LEU A 13 -13.75 51.77 3.59
CA LEU A 13 -12.33 51.70 3.23
C LEU A 13 -11.39 51.64 4.45
N THR A 14 -11.85 52.04 5.64
CA THR A 14 -11.00 52.09 6.84
C THR A 14 -10.80 50.74 7.51
N SER A 15 -11.55 49.69 7.13
CA SER A 15 -11.43 48.34 7.71
C SER A 15 -10.35 47.46 7.04
N LEU A 16 -9.76 47.90 5.92
CA LEU A 16 -8.70 47.15 5.23
C LEU A 16 -7.31 47.33 5.85
N ALA A 17 -7.14 48.27 6.78
CA ALA A 17 -5.84 48.62 7.36
C ALA A 17 -5.36 47.69 8.50
N PHE A 18 -6.18 46.74 8.97
CA PHE A 18 -5.87 45.93 10.17
C PHE A 18 -5.72 44.41 9.92
N ALA A 19 -5.51 43.96 8.68
CA ALA A 19 -5.42 42.51 8.37
C ALA A 19 -4.00 41.96 8.16
N GLN A 20 -2.94 42.75 8.35
CA GLN A 20 -1.55 42.28 8.25
C GLN A 20 -0.75 42.66 9.50
N THR A 21 -1.08 42.03 10.62
CA THR A 21 -0.15 41.96 11.75
C THR A 21 0.71 40.72 11.58
N THR A 22 1.90 40.89 11.00
CA THR A 22 3.01 39.95 11.21
C THR A 22 3.32 39.91 12.71
N PRO A 23 3.48 38.73 13.34
CA PRO A 23 3.85 38.67 14.75
C PRO A 23 5.26 39.26 14.91
N GLN A 24 5.37 40.43 15.55
CA GLN A 24 6.63 40.86 16.16
C GLN A 24 6.82 40.06 17.45
N ASN A 25 7.61 38.99 17.37
CA ASN A 25 8.42 38.51 18.48
C ASN A 25 9.44 37.50 17.96
N GLY A 26 10.72 37.90 17.96
CA GLY A 26 11.85 37.02 17.68
C GLY A 26 12.90 37.70 16.82
N ASN A 27 14.03 38.00 17.47
CA ASN A 27 15.37 38.28 16.94
C ASN A 27 15.55 38.18 15.41
N ASP A 28 16.17 39.23 14.86
CA ASP A 28 16.80 39.32 13.53
C ASP A 28 17.64 38.07 13.21
N ALA A 29 16.99 37.07 12.63
CA ALA A 29 17.62 36.02 11.86
C ALA A 29 16.81 35.92 10.57
N ASP A 30 17.45 36.33 9.49
CA ASP A 30 17.09 36.04 8.10
C ASP A 30 16.53 34.62 8.03
N THR A 31 15.21 34.51 8.05
CA THR A 31 14.53 33.22 8.06
C THR A 31 14.26 32.90 6.62
N ASP A 32 15.30 32.42 5.94
CA ASP A 32 15.14 31.74 4.66
C ASP A 32 14.01 30.72 4.83
N GLU A 33 12.93 30.89 4.07
CA GLU A 33 11.87 29.89 4.00
C GLU A 33 12.54 28.58 3.58
N VAL A 34 12.68 27.64 4.53
CA VAL A 34 13.22 26.32 4.26
C VAL A 34 12.20 25.59 3.40
N LYS A 35 12.35 25.74 2.08
CA LYS A 35 11.60 24.99 1.09
C LYS A 35 12.05 23.54 1.19
N LEU A 36 11.28 22.74 1.92
CA LEU A 36 11.46 21.30 1.94
C LEU A 36 11.25 20.80 0.50
N GLU A 37 12.33 20.37 -0.14
CA GLU A 37 12.21 19.66 -1.40
C GLU A 37 11.39 18.39 -1.14
N GLY A 38 10.25 18.28 -1.82
CA GLY A 38 9.46 17.07 -1.77
C GLY A 38 10.29 15.93 -2.33
N VAL A 39 10.77 15.02 -1.47
CA VAL A 39 11.41 13.80 -1.91
C VAL A 39 10.31 12.89 -2.43
N THR A 40 10.17 12.82 -3.76
CA THR A 40 9.35 11.79 -4.40
C THR A 40 10.04 10.46 -4.21
N VAL A 41 9.69 9.74 -3.14
CA VAL A 41 10.17 8.38 -2.93
C VAL A 41 9.40 7.47 -3.90
N SER A 42 9.94 7.27 -5.09
CA SER A 42 9.46 6.24 -6.01
C SER A 42 9.98 4.87 -5.56
N PRO A 43 9.16 3.81 -5.59
CA PRO A 43 9.66 2.46 -5.31
C PRO A 43 10.66 2.03 -6.39
N LEU A 44 11.68 1.28 -5.97
CA LEU A 44 12.73 0.76 -6.86
C LEU A 44 12.17 -0.33 -7.79
N ASN A 45 11.17 -1.07 -7.32
CA ASN A 45 10.60 -2.24 -7.98
C ASN A 45 9.15 -2.03 -8.45
N LEU A 46 8.93 -1.04 -9.32
CA LEU A 46 7.62 -0.74 -9.90
C LEU A 46 7.04 -1.89 -10.75
N SER A 47 7.89 -2.61 -11.49
CA SER A 47 7.44 -3.73 -12.34
C SER A 47 6.82 -4.86 -11.53
N TYR A 48 7.37 -5.12 -10.33
CA TYR A 48 6.82 -6.06 -9.37
C TYR A 48 5.47 -5.57 -8.83
N LEU A 49 5.39 -4.33 -8.32
CA LEU A 49 4.15 -3.77 -7.78
C LEU A 49 3.00 -3.79 -8.78
N ASN A 50 3.25 -3.41 -10.04
CA ASN A 50 2.24 -3.40 -11.10
C ASN A 50 1.67 -4.80 -11.40
N LYS A 51 2.41 -5.86 -11.08
CA LYS A 51 2.00 -7.26 -11.30
C LYS A 51 1.31 -7.84 -10.08
N VAL A 52 1.80 -7.56 -8.87
CA VAL A 52 1.24 -8.15 -7.63
C VAL A 52 0.05 -7.38 -7.06
N GLN A 53 -0.10 -6.10 -7.36
CA GLN A 53 -1.21 -5.27 -6.87
C GLN A 53 -2.33 -5.09 -7.89
N ASP A 54 -3.55 -5.18 -7.39
CA ASP A 54 -4.79 -4.84 -8.09
C ASP A 54 -5.79 -4.19 -7.12
N PRO A 55 -6.92 -3.63 -7.59
CA PRO A 55 -7.90 -2.95 -6.72
C PRO A 55 -8.53 -3.82 -5.62
N HIS A 56 -8.40 -5.14 -5.69
CA HIS A 56 -8.92 -6.10 -4.70
C HIS A 56 -7.82 -6.65 -3.79
N THR A 57 -6.57 -6.22 -3.95
CA THR A 57 -5.46 -6.64 -3.09
C THR A 57 -5.69 -6.09 -1.67
N PRO A 58 -5.63 -6.93 -0.62
CA PRO A 58 -5.86 -6.47 0.76
C PRO A 58 -4.84 -5.42 1.20
N GLU A 59 -5.28 -4.45 2.01
CA GLU A 59 -4.45 -3.30 2.38
C GLU A 59 -3.17 -3.71 3.12
N GLU A 60 -3.25 -4.67 4.03
CA GLU A 60 -2.09 -5.19 4.75
C GLU A 60 -1.07 -5.89 3.84
N VAL A 61 -1.50 -6.38 2.68
CA VAL A 61 -0.63 -6.97 1.67
C VAL A 61 0.06 -5.86 0.88
N VAL A 62 -0.72 -4.86 0.42
CA VAL A 62 -0.22 -3.68 -0.29
C VAL A 62 0.89 -2.97 0.50
N GLN A 63 0.73 -2.84 1.81
CA GLN A 63 1.72 -2.19 2.67
C GLN A 63 3.06 -2.95 2.71
N LEU A 64 3.03 -4.28 2.83
CA LEU A 64 4.24 -5.09 2.89
C LEU A 64 4.92 -5.21 1.51
N GLU A 65 4.14 -5.36 0.43
CA GLU A 65 4.65 -5.33 -0.95
C GLU A 65 5.32 -4.00 -1.29
N ASN A 66 4.73 -2.86 -0.85
CA ASN A 66 5.36 -1.54 -1.01
C ASN A 66 6.67 -1.44 -0.22
N THR A 67 6.74 -2.08 0.95
CA THR A 67 7.96 -2.12 1.77
C THR A 67 9.05 -2.89 1.05
N ALA A 68 8.74 -4.09 0.53
CA ALA A 68 9.65 -4.87 -0.29
C ALA A 68 10.09 -4.08 -1.54
N ALA A 69 9.16 -3.45 -2.25
CA ALA A 69 9.48 -2.76 -3.49
C ALA A 69 10.35 -1.50 -3.32
N ARG A 70 10.36 -0.90 -2.13
CA ARG A 70 11.19 0.25 -1.77
C ARG A 70 12.55 -0.13 -1.17
N TYR A 71 12.72 -1.39 -0.78
CA TYR A 71 13.94 -1.85 -0.15
C TYR A 71 15.11 -1.83 -1.16
N ASP A 72 16.18 -1.15 -0.78
CA ASP A 72 17.41 -1.05 -1.58
C ASP A 72 18.44 -2.06 -1.06
N ILE A 73 18.47 -3.25 -1.66
CA ILE A 73 19.42 -4.31 -1.27
C ILE A 73 20.88 -3.86 -1.39
N LYS A 74 21.21 -2.96 -2.33
CA LYS A 74 22.58 -2.49 -2.57
C LYS A 74 23.12 -1.62 -1.43
N ARG A 75 22.23 -1.09 -0.59
CA ARG A 75 22.58 -0.33 0.62
C ARG A 75 22.60 -1.20 1.88
N SER A 76 22.28 -2.48 1.76
CA SER A 76 22.28 -3.42 2.87
C SER A 76 23.68 -3.93 3.18
N GLU A 77 23.93 -4.21 4.46
CA GLU A 77 25.21 -4.78 4.92
C GLU A 77 25.50 -6.17 4.34
N ILE A 78 24.45 -6.90 3.94
CA ILE A 78 24.56 -8.25 3.36
C ILE A 78 24.95 -8.24 1.88
N PHE A 79 24.92 -7.07 1.23
CA PHE A 79 25.25 -6.95 -0.18
C PHE A 79 26.76 -6.81 -0.36
N ASP A 80 27.41 -7.89 -0.76
CA ASP A 80 28.84 -7.92 -1.09
C ASP A 80 29.10 -7.95 -2.61
N GLY A 81 28.04 -8.00 -3.42
CA GLY A 81 28.10 -8.06 -4.88
C GLY A 81 28.64 -9.38 -5.45
N SER A 82 28.92 -10.37 -4.61
CA SER A 82 29.51 -11.66 -4.99
C SER A 82 28.47 -12.69 -5.43
N PHE A 83 27.24 -12.58 -4.91
CA PHE A 83 26.13 -13.46 -5.27
C PHE A 83 25.32 -12.91 -6.45
N GLU A 84 24.73 -13.84 -7.21
CA GLU A 84 23.81 -13.53 -8.32
C GLU A 84 22.45 -13.06 -7.82
N ALA A 85 22.02 -13.53 -6.64
CA ALA A 85 20.75 -13.20 -6.04
C ALA A 85 20.83 -13.12 -4.51
N TYR A 86 19.98 -12.28 -3.94
CA TYR A 86 19.86 -12.04 -2.49
C TYR A 86 18.41 -12.24 -2.07
N GLU A 87 18.18 -13.11 -1.09
CA GLU A 87 16.85 -13.31 -0.52
C GLU A 87 16.67 -12.42 0.72
N VAL A 88 15.54 -11.70 0.77
CA VAL A 88 15.17 -10.84 1.89
C VAL A 88 13.77 -11.23 2.36
N ILE A 89 13.64 -11.44 3.67
CA ILE A 89 12.40 -11.81 4.31
C ILE A 89 11.81 -10.58 4.99
N PHE A 90 10.60 -10.21 4.59
CA PHE A 90 9.78 -9.18 5.21
C PHE A 90 8.67 -9.87 5.98
N GLU A 91 8.60 -9.70 7.30
CA GLU A 91 7.60 -10.36 8.14
C GLU A 91 6.74 -9.36 8.93
N GLN A 92 5.47 -9.70 9.08
CA GLN A 92 4.52 -9.08 10.00
C GLN A 92 3.71 -10.17 10.71
N THR A 93 2.91 -9.80 11.71
CA THR A 93 2.19 -10.78 12.56
C THR A 93 1.39 -11.81 11.77
N ASP A 94 0.67 -11.36 10.75
CA ASP A 94 -0.24 -12.21 9.95
C ASP A 94 0.22 -12.42 8.51
N GLY A 95 1.48 -12.14 8.17
CA GLY A 95 1.99 -12.44 6.85
C GLY A 95 3.47 -12.15 6.63
N GLY A 96 3.93 -12.49 5.44
CA GLY A 96 5.31 -12.23 5.06
C GLY A 96 5.55 -12.37 3.57
N ILE A 97 6.65 -11.78 3.12
CA ILE A 97 7.16 -11.82 1.75
C ILE A 97 8.59 -12.31 1.81
N VAL A 98 8.89 -13.36 1.05
CA VAL A 98 10.25 -13.76 0.71
C VAL A 98 10.52 -13.23 -0.68
N ALA A 99 11.37 -12.21 -0.81
CA ALA A 99 11.68 -11.58 -2.09
C ALA A 99 13.14 -11.86 -2.48
N THR A 100 13.34 -12.27 -3.73
CA THR A 100 14.66 -12.50 -4.32
C THR A 100 15.02 -11.30 -5.18
N TYR A 101 16.15 -10.66 -4.87
CA TYR A 101 16.69 -9.52 -5.59
C TYR A 101 17.90 -9.95 -6.41
N ASP A 102 18.02 -9.46 -7.64
CA ASP A 102 19.24 -9.58 -8.43
C ASP A 102 20.33 -8.58 -7.98
N ARG A 103 21.48 -8.62 -8.66
CA ARG A 103 22.63 -7.71 -8.40
C ARG A 103 22.28 -6.25 -8.70
N GLU A 104 21.29 -6.03 -9.55
CA GLU A 104 20.78 -4.73 -9.95
C GLU A 104 19.80 -4.15 -8.91
N GLY A 105 19.38 -4.96 -7.94
CA GLY A 105 18.42 -4.61 -6.88
C GLY A 105 16.96 -4.73 -7.31
N LYS A 106 16.72 -5.45 -8.40
CA LYS A 106 15.39 -5.73 -8.92
C LYS A 106 14.86 -7.04 -8.32
N ILE A 107 13.58 -7.07 -7.95
CA ILE A 107 12.89 -8.28 -7.50
C ILE A 107 12.64 -9.18 -8.71
N THR A 108 13.29 -10.33 -8.74
CA THR A 108 13.15 -11.35 -9.79
C THR A 108 12.07 -12.37 -9.44
N SER A 109 11.83 -12.61 -8.15
CA SER A 109 10.73 -13.46 -7.67
C SER A 109 10.30 -13.11 -6.25
N SER A 110 9.05 -13.43 -5.91
CA SER A 110 8.56 -13.38 -4.53
C SER A 110 7.64 -14.56 -4.21
N LEU A 111 7.68 -14.99 -2.96
CA LEU A 111 6.72 -15.90 -2.36
C LEU A 111 6.11 -15.23 -1.15
N GLU A 112 4.80 -15.05 -1.18
CA GLU A 112 4.09 -14.24 -0.22
C GLU A 112 2.96 -15.02 0.40
N ARG A 113 2.76 -14.83 1.70
CA ARG A 113 1.70 -15.52 2.42
C ARG A 113 1.17 -14.67 3.55
N PHE A 114 -0.12 -14.41 3.47
CA PHE A 114 -0.88 -13.66 4.47
C PHE A 114 -2.03 -14.50 5.00
N LYS A 115 -2.48 -14.23 6.22
CA LYS A 115 -3.54 -14.95 6.92
C LYS A 115 -4.60 -13.97 7.37
N ASN A 116 -5.85 -14.43 7.37
CA ASN A 116 -6.99 -13.66 7.87
C ASN A 116 -7.14 -12.29 7.20
N VAL A 117 -6.90 -12.25 5.89
CA VAL A 117 -6.95 -11.00 5.11
C VAL A 117 -8.38 -10.55 4.85
N ALA A 118 -8.54 -9.27 4.56
CA ALA A 118 -9.83 -8.74 4.11
C ALA A 118 -10.22 -9.34 2.73
N LEU A 119 -11.01 -10.41 2.74
CA LEU A 119 -11.41 -11.10 1.50
C LEU A 119 -12.24 -10.18 0.58
N PRO A 120 -11.93 -10.17 -0.74
CA PRO A 120 -12.73 -9.46 -1.72
C PRO A 120 -14.21 -9.86 -1.67
N VAL A 121 -15.09 -8.90 -1.98
CA VAL A 121 -16.55 -9.08 -1.88
C VAL A 121 -17.01 -10.27 -2.73
N HIS A 122 -16.53 -10.38 -3.96
CA HIS A 122 -16.94 -11.44 -4.88
C HIS A 122 -16.55 -12.84 -4.39
N ILE A 123 -15.38 -12.99 -3.75
CA ILE A 123 -14.97 -14.26 -3.12
C ILE A 123 -15.91 -14.64 -1.98
N ARG A 124 -16.25 -13.68 -1.11
CA ARG A 124 -17.20 -13.90 -0.01
C ARG A 124 -18.58 -14.29 -0.52
N GLU A 125 -19.08 -13.60 -1.55
CA GLU A 125 -20.36 -13.92 -2.19
C GLU A 125 -20.37 -15.29 -2.85
N MET A 126 -19.27 -15.66 -3.54
CA MET A 126 -19.11 -16.97 -4.17
C MET A 126 -19.25 -18.08 -3.13
N VAL A 127 -18.57 -17.95 -1.98
CA VAL A 127 -18.67 -18.92 -0.89
C VAL A 127 -20.09 -18.97 -0.33
N TYR A 128 -20.70 -17.81 -0.06
CA TYR A 128 -22.06 -17.75 0.48
C TYR A 128 -23.09 -18.44 -0.43
N LYS A 129 -23.00 -18.20 -1.74
CA LYS A 129 -23.91 -18.78 -2.75
C LYS A 129 -23.69 -20.29 -2.93
N LYS A 130 -22.42 -20.75 -3.01
CA LYS A 130 -22.09 -22.18 -3.27
C LYS A 130 -22.18 -23.06 -2.03
N TYR A 131 -21.95 -22.51 -0.83
CA TYR A 131 -21.89 -23.26 0.42
C TYR A 131 -22.82 -22.65 1.49
N PRO A 132 -24.15 -22.67 1.27
CA PRO A 132 -25.11 -22.11 2.23
C PRO A 132 -24.99 -22.77 3.60
N GLY A 133 -25.02 -21.95 4.67
CA GLY A 133 -24.86 -22.40 6.05
C GLY A 133 -23.42 -22.71 6.49
N TRP A 134 -22.42 -22.55 5.61
CA TRP A 134 -21.01 -22.66 5.96
C TRP A 134 -20.43 -21.27 6.28
N THR A 135 -19.54 -21.21 7.28
CA THR A 135 -18.87 -19.98 7.70
C THR A 135 -17.38 -20.07 7.37
N ILE A 136 -16.82 -19.02 6.77
CA ILE A 136 -15.37 -18.87 6.62
C ILE A 136 -14.79 -18.59 8.02
N THR A 137 -13.87 -19.44 8.46
CA THR A 137 -13.27 -19.36 9.82
C THR A 137 -11.81 -18.95 9.82
N LYS A 138 -11.12 -19.17 8.70
CA LYS A 138 -9.74 -18.77 8.44
C LYS A 138 -9.56 -18.63 6.94
N ASP A 139 -8.64 -17.78 6.54
CA ASP A 139 -8.17 -17.71 5.17
C ASP A 139 -6.64 -17.56 5.15
N ALA A 140 -6.08 -17.87 3.99
CA ALA A 140 -4.73 -17.48 3.65
C ALA A 140 -4.71 -16.99 2.19
N TYR A 141 -4.08 -15.84 1.98
CA TYR A 141 -3.80 -15.28 0.68
C TYR A 141 -2.34 -15.55 0.33
N ILE A 142 -2.12 -16.15 -0.84
CA ILE A 142 -0.80 -16.59 -1.30
C ILE A 142 -0.54 -15.95 -2.66
N VAL A 143 0.61 -15.30 -2.79
CA VAL A 143 1.07 -14.68 -4.04
C VAL A 143 2.41 -15.30 -4.43
N SER A 144 2.52 -15.72 -5.68
CA SER A 144 3.79 -16.16 -6.26
C SER A 144 4.08 -15.32 -7.50
N TYR A 145 5.15 -14.54 -7.43
CA TYR A 145 5.62 -13.70 -8.51
C TYR A 145 6.95 -14.23 -9.05
N TYR A 146 7.08 -14.23 -10.37
CA TYR A 146 8.31 -14.49 -11.10
C TYR A 146 8.36 -13.49 -12.25
N GLU A 147 9.49 -12.81 -12.41
CA GLU A 147 9.61 -11.72 -13.38
C GLU A 147 9.36 -12.18 -14.84
N ASP A 148 9.80 -13.40 -15.16
CA ASP A 148 9.70 -14.04 -16.47
C ASP A 148 8.29 -14.56 -16.79
N LEU A 149 7.39 -14.59 -15.81
CA LEU A 149 6.01 -14.99 -16.03
C LEU A 149 5.13 -13.75 -16.27
N GLU A 150 4.24 -13.87 -17.27
CA GLU A 150 3.28 -12.82 -17.59
C GLU A 150 2.31 -12.59 -16.43
N GLU A 151 1.78 -13.69 -15.87
CA GLU A 151 0.75 -13.67 -14.83
C GLU A 151 1.31 -14.03 -13.46
N VAL A 152 0.80 -13.32 -12.44
CA VAL A 152 1.07 -13.60 -11.03
C VAL A 152 0.05 -14.61 -10.51
N GLN A 153 0.53 -15.66 -9.86
CA GLN A 153 -0.36 -16.62 -9.22
C GLN A 153 -0.86 -16.06 -7.89
N LYS A 154 -2.18 -15.84 -7.78
CA LYS A 154 -2.85 -15.41 -6.54
C LYS A 154 -3.86 -16.47 -6.12
N ILE A 155 -3.72 -16.98 -4.89
CA ILE A 155 -4.58 -18.05 -4.36
C ILE A 155 -5.15 -17.64 -3.02
N TYR A 156 -6.48 -17.75 -2.90
CA TYR A 156 -7.20 -17.71 -1.64
C TYR A 156 -7.48 -19.14 -1.15
N LYS A 157 -6.94 -19.49 0.03
CA LYS A 157 -7.22 -20.75 0.71
C LYS A 157 -8.16 -20.50 1.88
N LEU A 158 -9.40 -20.96 1.77
CA LEU A 158 -10.48 -20.67 2.73
C LEU A 158 -10.82 -21.91 3.56
N GLN A 159 -10.81 -21.80 4.88
CA GLN A 159 -11.30 -22.85 5.76
C GLN A 159 -12.76 -22.59 6.15
N LEU A 160 -13.64 -23.46 5.68
CA LEU A 160 -15.06 -23.40 6.00
C LEU A 160 -15.42 -24.33 7.15
N LYS A 161 -16.44 -23.95 7.93
CA LYS A 161 -17.02 -24.74 9.00
C LYS A 161 -18.55 -24.74 8.91
N ASN A 162 -19.16 -25.90 9.13
CA ASN A 162 -20.60 -26.05 9.37
C ASN A 162 -20.80 -27.06 10.50
N GLY A 163 -21.22 -26.58 11.67
CA GLY A 163 -21.28 -27.39 12.89
C GLY A 163 -19.92 -28.01 13.23
N LYS A 164 -19.83 -29.34 13.22
CA LYS A 164 -18.58 -30.09 13.46
C LYS A 164 -17.76 -30.36 12.20
N GLN A 165 -18.32 -30.13 11.02
CA GLN A 165 -17.64 -30.39 9.75
C GLN A 165 -16.74 -29.23 9.36
N ARG A 166 -15.60 -29.54 8.73
CA ARG A 166 -14.66 -28.57 8.17
C ARG A 166 -14.28 -28.98 6.76
N LYS A 167 -14.05 -28.00 5.89
CA LYS A 167 -13.44 -28.21 4.58
C LYS A 167 -12.53 -27.04 4.22
N VAL A 168 -11.59 -27.29 3.32
CA VAL A 168 -10.72 -26.26 2.77
C VAL A 168 -11.07 -26.09 1.30
N LEU A 169 -11.23 -24.84 0.90
CA LEU A 169 -11.44 -24.44 -0.48
C LEU A 169 -10.22 -23.67 -0.95
N LYS A 170 -9.91 -23.78 -2.24
CA LYS A 170 -8.95 -22.91 -2.91
C LYS A 170 -9.63 -22.28 -4.12
N CYS A 171 -9.40 -20.98 -4.29
CA CYS A 171 -9.80 -20.27 -5.49
C CYS A 171 -8.73 -19.27 -5.91
N ASP A 172 -8.75 -18.89 -7.18
CA ASP A 172 -7.94 -17.78 -7.71
C ASP A 172 -8.53 -16.42 -7.30
N SER A 173 -7.93 -15.33 -7.81
CA SER A 173 -8.38 -13.96 -7.60
C SER A 173 -9.77 -13.66 -8.16
N GLU A 174 -10.23 -14.42 -9.16
CA GLU A 174 -11.55 -14.25 -9.80
C GLU A 174 -12.64 -15.10 -9.11
N GLY A 175 -12.26 -15.98 -8.18
CA GLY A 175 -13.16 -16.88 -7.48
C GLY A 175 -13.45 -18.19 -8.23
N ASN A 176 -12.65 -18.52 -9.25
CA ASN A 176 -12.67 -19.84 -9.86
C ASN A 176 -12.02 -20.86 -8.92
N MET A 177 -12.62 -22.04 -8.84
CA MET A 177 -12.14 -23.09 -7.94
C MET A 177 -10.90 -23.79 -8.53
N LEU A 178 -9.93 -24.10 -7.68
CA LEU A 178 -8.68 -24.80 -8.02
C LEU A 178 -8.64 -26.22 -7.45
#